data_AF-H9DQR3-F1
#
_entry.id   AF-H9DQR3-F1
#
_cell.length_a   1.000
_cell.length_b   1.000
_cell.length_c   1.000
_cell.angle_alpha   90.00
_cell.angle_beta   90.00
_cell.angle_gamma   90.00
#
_symmetry.space_group_name_H-M   'P 1'
#
loop_
_entity.id
_entity.type
_entity.pdbx_description
1 polymer ?
#
loop_
_entity_poly.entity_id
_entity_poly.type
_entity_poly.pdbx_seq_one_letter_code
_entity_poly.pdbx_strand_id
1 'polypeptide(L)'
;GLKIHEDWGTTPAAIDMCLTVADEYDIAVTIHTDTLNEAGCVEDTLDAIAGRTMHTFHSEGAGGGHAPDILTVTGMPNILPSSTNPTMPYTKNTLEEHVDMLMVCHH
;
A
#
# COMPACT_ATOMS: atom_id res chain seq x y z
N GLY A 1 -7.33 -12.72 -7.86
CA GLY A 1 -6.62 -12.01 -6.78
C GLY A 1 -7.58 -11.15 -6.01
N LEU A 2 -7.15 -10.64 -4.86
CA LEU A 2 -7.92 -9.75 -3.98
C LEU A 2 -7.20 -8.42 -3.83
N LYS A 3 -7.94 -7.34 -3.56
CA LYS A 3 -7.39 -6.00 -3.24
C LYS A 3 -7.79 -5.66 -1.80
N ILE A 4 -6.81 -5.28 -1.00
CA ILE A 4 -7.00 -4.66 0.32
C ILE A 4 -6.79 -3.15 0.15
N HIS A 5 -7.72 -2.33 0.63
CA HIS A 5 -7.69 -0.88 0.45
C HIS A 5 -8.14 -0.17 1.72
N GLU A 6 -7.48 0.94 2.06
CA GLU A 6 -7.70 1.62 3.35
C GLU A 6 -9.13 2.15 3.51
N ASP A 7 -9.75 2.61 2.42
CA ASP A 7 -11.15 3.01 2.34
C ASP A 7 -12.15 1.91 2.79
N TRP A 8 -11.73 0.64 2.73
CA TRP A 8 -12.51 -0.52 3.23
C TRP A 8 -11.92 -1.10 4.53
N GLY A 9 -10.89 -0.46 5.10
CA GLY A 9 -10.16 -0.88 6.28
C GLY A 9 -8.99 -1.83 5.97
N THR A 10 -7.78 -1.28 5.82
CA THR A 10 -6.53 -2.06 5.71
C THR A 10 -5.96 -2.39 7.09
N THR A 11 -6.73 -3.10 7.91
CA THR A 11 -6.31 -3.49 9.26
C THR A 11 -5.48 -4.78 9.26
N PRO A 12 -4.62 -5.01 10.27
CA PRO A 12 -3.89 -6.27 10.42
C PRO A 12 -4.78 -7.52 10.34
N ALA A 13 -5.98 -7.47 10.92
CA ALA A 13 -6.94 -8.58 10.87
C ALA A 13 -7.46 -8.85 9.44
N ALA A 14 -7.73 -7.79 8.66
CA ALA A 14 -8.14 -7.93 7.27
C ALA A 14 -7.00 -8.46 6.39
N ILE A 15 -5.76 -8.00 6.64
CA ILE A 15 -4.55 -8.48 5.96
C ILE A 15 -4.34 -9.98 6.18
N ASP A 16 -4.35 -10.41 7.44
CA ASP A 16 -4.10 -11.82 7.78
C ASP A 16 -5.16 -12.77 7.19
N MET A 17 -6.44 -12.41 7.31
CA MET A 17 -7.53 -13.21 6.76
C MET A 17 -7.46 -13.28 5.22
N CYS A 18 -7.22 -12.15 4.56
CA CYS A 18 -7.11 -12.10 3.09
C CYS A 18 -5.95 -12.97 2.59
N LEU A 19 -4.79 -12.90 3.24
CA LEU A 19 -3.62 -13.70 2.88
C LEU A 19 -3.82 -15.19 3.17
N THR A 20 -4.51 -15.54 4.26
CA THR A 20 -4.88 -16.94 4.54
C THR A 20 -5.73 -17.54 3.42
N VAL A 21 -6.74 -16.79 2.96
CA VAL A 21 -7.58 -17.20 1.82
C VAL A 21 -6.76 -17.23 0.52
N ALA A 22 -5.85 -16.27 0.32
CA ALA A 22 -5.02 -16.22 -0.88
C ALA A 22 -4.12 -17.46 -1.02
N ASP A 23 -3.54 -17.94 0.08
CA ASP A 23 -2.73 -19.16 0.12
C ASP A 23 -3.57 -20.43 -0.18
N GLU A 24 -4.82 -20.50 0.31
CA GLU A 24 -5.73 -21.63 0.04
C GLU A 24 -6.11 -21.73 -1.45
N TYR A 25 -6.30 -20.58 -2.10
CA TYR A 25 -6.81 -20.51 -3.48
C TYR A 25 -5.71 -20.25 -4.52
N ASP A 26 -4.44 -20.13 -4.13
CA ASP A 26 -3.29 -19.82 -4.99
C ASP A 26 -3.53 -18.57 -5.86
N ILE A 27 -3.89 -17.46 -5.21
CA ILE A 27 -4.15 -16.18 -5.89
C ILE A 27 -3.30 -15.05 -5.33
N ALA A 28 -2.94 -14.08 -6.18
CA ALA A 28 -2.23 -12.88 -5.73
C ALA A 28 -3.12 -11.93 -4.90
N VAL A 29 -2.51 -11.21 -3.95
CA VAL A 29 -3.13 -10.11 -3.21
C VAL A 29 -2.40 -8.81 -3.51
N THR A 30 -3.17 -7.75 -3.79
CA THR A 30 -2.66 -6.39 -3.90
C THR A 30 -3.10 -5.57 -2.69
N ILE A 31 -2.28 -4.62 -2.26
CA ILE A 31 -2.56 -3.80 -1.08
C ILE A 31 -2.30 -2.32 -1.32
N HIS A 32 -3.21 -1.51 -0.77
CA HIS A 32 -3.07 -0.09 -0.48
C HIS A 32 -3.16 0.02 1.04
N THR A 33 -2.04 0.35 1.69
CA THR A 33 -1.89 0.29 3.16
C THR A 33 -2.55 1.48 3.85
N ASP A 34 -2.64 1.42 5.17
CA ASP A 34 -3.29 2.44 6.01
C ASP A 34 -2.47 3.73 6.05
N THR A 35 -2.86 4.75 5.28
CA THR A 35 -2.14 6.03 5.21
C THR A 35 -2.16 6.76 6.55
N LEU A 36 -3.24 6.59 7.31
CA LEU A 36 -3.49 7.30 8.56
C LEU A 36 -2.71 6.71 9.73
N ASN A 37 -2.13 5.53 9.56
CA ASN A 37 -1.57 4.73 10.66
C ASN A 37 -2.61 4.52 11.78
N GLU A 38 -3.88 4.32 11.42
CA GLU A 38 -4.98 4.13 12.36
C GLU A 38 -4.84 2.82 13.15
N ALA A 39 -4.49 1.74 12.44
CA ALA A 39 -4.39 0.39 13.02
C ALA A 39 -2.94 -0.03 13.37
N GLY A 40 -1.97 0.85 13.13
CA GLY A 40 -0.54 0.60 13.33
C GLY A 40 0.33 1.34 12.32
N CYS A 41 1.65 1.25 12.49
CA CYS A 41 2.65 1.77 11.56
C CYS A 41 2.98 0.74 10.46
N VAL A 42 3.91 1.07 9.56
CA VAL A 42 4.31 0.18 8.45
C VAL A 42 4.85 -1.17 8.94
N GLU A 43 5.54 -1.19 10.08
CA GLU A 43 6.04 -2.39 10.73
C GLU A 43 4.91 -3.35 11.16
N ASP A 44 3.80 -2.82 11.68
CA ASP A 44 2.65 -3.62 12.11
C ASP A 44 1.96 -4.27 10.90
N THR A 45 1.89 -3.55 9.78
CA THR A 45 1.42 -4.10 8.50
C THR A 45 2.35 -5.18 7.96
N LEU A 46 3.67 -5.00 8.05
CA LEU A 46 4.65 -6.01 7.64
C LEU A 46 4.57 -7.26 8.51
N ASP A 47 4.37 -7.10 9.81
CA ASP A 47 4.14 -8.19 10.75
C ASP A 47 2.84 -8.94 10.42
N ALA A 48 1.77 -8.24 10.05
CA ALA A 48 0.52 -8.84 9.60
C ALA A 48 0.67 -9.62 8.27
N ILE A 49 1.54 -9.15 7.36
CA ILE A 49 1.88 -9.88 6.13
C ILE A 49 2.62 -11.19 6.47
N ALA A 50 3.40 -11.22 7.56
CA ALA A 50 4.06 -12.40 8.10
C ALA A 50 4.94 -13.15 7.07
N GLY A 51 5.63 -12.40 6.21
CA GLY A 51 6.52 -12.96 5.18
C GLY A 51 5.81 -13.61 3.97
N ARG A 52 4.47 -13.57 3.90
CA ARG A 52 3.69 -14.08 2.75
C ARG A 52 3.83 -13.15 1.53
N THR A 53 3.60 -13.70 0.33
CA THR A 53 3.71 -12.94 -0.92
C THR A 53 2.66 -11.83 -0.99
N MET A 54 3.10 -10.60 -1.22
CA MET A 54 2.20 -9.43 -1.31
C MET A 54 2.64 -8.47 -2.42
N HIS A 55 1.68 -7.95 -3.19
CA HIS A 55 1.93 -6.89 -4.19
C HIS A 55 1.51 -5.53 -3.64
N THR A 56 2.48 -4.66 -3.37
CA THR A 56 2.22 -3.28 -2.92
C THR A 56 1.98 -2.36 -4.12
N PHE A 57 0.79 -1.76 -4.18
CA PHE A 57 0.48 -0.70 -5.14
C PHE A 57 1.13 0.62 -4.72
N HIS A 58 1.45 1.48 -5.71
CA HIS A 58 2.05 2.81 -5.53
C HIS A 58 3.00 2.90 -4.33
N SER A 59 4.04 2.05 -4.36
CA SER A 59 4.92 1.79 -3.21
C SER A 59 5.70 3.02 -2.76
N GLU A 60 5.70 4.13 -3.50
CA GLU A 60 6.30 5.39 -3.04
C GLU A 60 5.38 6.20 -2.12
N GLY A 61 4.06 5.94 -2.14
CA GLY A 61 3.11 6.43 -1.15
C GLY A 61 2.27 7.66 -1.53
N ALA A 62 2.56 8.39 -2.61
CA ALA A 62 1.71 9.53 -3.02
C ALA A 62 0.32 9.08 -3.49
N GLY A 63 0.22 7.86 -4.03
CA GLY A 63 -1.08 7.21 -4.31
C GLY A 63 -1.79 6.66 -3.08
N GLY A 64 -1.15 6.69 -1.90
CA GLY A 64 -1.64 6.17 -0.63
C GLY A 64 -0.78 5.05 -0.05
N GLY A 65 -0.79 4.96 1.28
CA GLY A 65 -0.04 4.03 2.10
C GLY A 65 0.60 4.71 3.32
N HIS A 66 1.02 3.93 4.31
CA HIS A 66 1.63 4.40 5.57
C HIS A 66 2.51 5.64 5.40
N ALA A 67 2.06 6.77 5.97
CA ALA A 67 2.78 8.02 5.88
C ALA A 67 3.79 8.14 7.03
N PRO A 68 5.09 8.46 6.76
CA PRO A 68 5.69 8.79 5.47
C PRO A 68 6.52 7.65 4.84
N ASP A 69 6.51 6.45 5.39
CA ASP A 69 7.57 5.45 5.25
C ASP A 69 7.16 4.14 4.57
N ILE A 70 6.01 4.11 3.89
CA ILE A 70 5.57 2.94 3.10
C ILE A 70 6.62 2.47 2.07
N LEU A 71 7.49 3.35 1.56
CA LEU A 71 8.56 2.99 0.62
C LEU A 71 9.53 1.91 1.15
N THR A 72 9.61 1.74 2.47
CA THR A 72 10.43 0.70 3.12
C THR A 72 10.06 -0.72 2.69
N VAL A 73 8.81 -0.97 2.28
CA VAL A 73 8.33 -2.30 1.82
C VAL A 73 9.09 -2.81 0.60
N THR A 74 9.68 -1.91 -0.20
CA THR A 74 10.48 -2.28 -1.38
C THR A 74 11.76 -3.06 -1.04
N GLY A 75 12.22 -3.00 0.22
CA GLY A 75 13.35 -3.78 0.70
C GLY A 75 13.01 -5.20 1.16
N MET A 76 11.72 -5.57 1.18
CA MET A 76 11.27 -6.85 1.74
C MET A 76 11.28 -7.95 0.67
N PRO A 77 11.76 -9.16 0.98
CA PRO A 77 11.95 -10.23 -0.02
C PRO A 77 10.64 -10.83 -0.53
N ASN A 78 9.57 -10.74 0.25
CA ASN A 78 8.24 -11.27 -0.06
C ASN A 78 7.32 -10.23 -0.72
N ILE A 79 7.81 -9.01 -0.97
CA ILE A 79 7.04 -7.93 -1.58
C ILE A 79 7.34 -7.83 -3.07
N LEU A 80 6.29 -7.73 -3.87
CA LEU A 80 6.33 -7.43 -5.30
C LEU A 80 5.94 -5.95 -5.48
N PRO A 81 6.89 -5.00 -5.44
CA PRO A 81 6.55 -3.58 -5.45
C PRO A 81 6.19 -3.07 -6.85
N SER A 82 5.27 -2.11 -6.89
CA SER A 82 4.95 -1.35 -8.11
C SER A 82 4.80 0.12 -7.82
N SER A 83 5.11 0.95 -8.81
CA SER A 83 4.78 2.38 -8.85
C SER A 83 3.57 2.61 -9.75
N THR A 84 2.81 3.68 -9.48
CA THR A 84 1.83 4.21 -10.43
C THR A 84 2.49 5.30 -11.29
N ASN A 85 1.86 5.65 -12.41
CA ASN A 85 2.47 6.53 -13.40
C ASN A 85 2.53 8.04 -13.05
N PRO A 86 1.72 8.65 -12.16
CA PRO A 86 1.72 10.11 -12.04
C PRO A 86 3.01 10.67 -11.43
N THR A 87 3.70 9.89 -10.60
CA THR A 87 4.97 10.27 -9.96
C THR A 87 6.20 9.99 -10.84
N MET A 88 6.01 9.48 -12.07
CA MET A 88 7.07 8.91 -12.90
C MET A 88 7.25 9.63 -14.27
N PRO A 89 8.41 10.27 -14.53
CA PRO A 89 9.47 10.62 -13.59
C PRO A 89 9.10 11.85 -12.74
N TYR A 90 9.95 12.18 -11.76
CA TYR A 90 9.87 13.47 -11.08
C TYR A 90 10.15 14.63 -12.07
N THR A 91 9.23 15.60 -12.13
CA THR A 91 9.33 16.80 -12.97
C THR A 91 9.06 18.07 -12.16
N LYS A 92 9.30 19.24 -12.77
CA LYS A 92 9.06 20.55 -12.12
C LYS A 92 7.62 20.77 -11.63
N ASN A 93 6.63 20.08 -12.20
CA ASN A 93 5.22 20.27 -11.87
C ASN A 93 4.67 19.16 -10.96
N THR A 94 5.42 18.06 -10.74
CA THR A 94 4.90 16.86 -10.09
C THR A 94 4.34 17.17 -8.69
N LEU A 95 5.05 17.96 -7.89
CA LEU A 95 4.62 18.27 -6.53
C LEU A 95 3.35 19.14 -6.51
N GLU A 96 3.32 20.24 -7.28
CA GLU A 96 2.18 21.16 -7.33
C GLU A 96 0.92 20.46 -7.86
N GLU A 97 1.06 19.65 -8.90
CA GLU A 97 -0.03 18.83 -9.45
C GLU A 97 -0.58 17.84 -8.40
N HIS A 98 0.30 17.14 -7.68
CA HIS A 98 -0.13 16.09 -6.75
C HIS A 98 -0.76 16.64 -5.48
N VAL A 99 -0.27 17.77 -4.96
CA VAL A 99 -0.89 18.41 -3.79
C VAL A 99 -2.31 18.86 -4.12
N ASP A 100 -2.52 19.54 -5.25
CA ASP A 100 -3.86 19.97 -5.66
C ASP A 100 -4.78 18.77 -5.95
N MET A 101 -4.28 17.77 -6.69
CA MET A 101 -5.02 16.54 -6.96
C MET A 101 -5.47 15.83 -5.68
N LEU A 102 -4.58 15.68 -4.69
CA LEU A 102 -4.90 15.00 -3.44
C LEU A 102 -6.01 15.73 -2.67
N MET A 103 -5.89 17.06 -2.55
CA MET A 103 -6.89 17.90 -1.89
C MET A 103 -8.23 17.85 -2.62
N VAL A 104 -8.25 17.94 -3.95
CA VAL A 104 -9.49 17.83 -4.74
C VAL A 104 -10.15 16.46 -4.55
N CYS A 105 -9.38 15.37 -4.51
CA CYS A 105 -9.91 14.02 -4.31
C CYS A 105 -10.46 13.79 -2.89
N HIS A 106 -9.93 14.47 -1.87
CA HIS A 106 -10.27 14.24 -0.47
C HIS A 106 -11.07 15.39 0.19
N HIS A 107 -11.47 16.39 -0.60
CA HIS A 107 -12.23 17.59 -0.19
C HIS A 107 -11.47 18.49 0.81
#